data_AF-A0A3P1XCP4-F1
#
_entry.id   AF-A0A3P1XCP4-F1
#
_cell.length_a   1.000
_cell.length_b   1.000
_cell.length_c   1.000
_cell.angle_alpha   90.00
_cell.angle_beta   90.00
_cell.angle_gamma   90.00
#
_symmetry.space_group_name_H-M   'P 1'
#
loop_
_entity.id
_entity.type
_entity.pdbx_description
1 polymer ?
#
loop_
_entity_poly.entity_id
_entity_poly.type
_entity_poly.pdbx_seq_one_letter_code
_entity_poly.pdbx_strand_id
1 'polypeptide(L)' 'EGDIVINNPSELMIIIPALPVGTYQLEVTTQFSTHGQLLKNPRTSVFEKALTVK' A
#
# COMPACT_ATOMS: atom_id res chain seq x y z
N GLU A 1 12.50 2.75 11.69
CA GLU A 1 11.17 2.23 12.04
C GLU A 1 10.37 2.20 10.75
N GLY A 2 9.84 1.04 10.37
CA GLY A 2 9.20 0.85 9.06
C GLY A 2 7.68 0.90 9.21
N ASP A 3 7.03 1.74 8.40
CA ASP A 3 5.56 1.88 8.38
C ASP A 3 4.86 0.63 7.78
N ILE A 4 5.63 -0.33 7.26
CA ILE A 4 5.16 -1.58 6.66
C ILE A 4 5.54 -2.74 7.58
N VAL A 5 4.55 -3.42 8.13
CA VAL A 5 4.72 -4.51 9.11
C VAL A 5 4.74 -5.87 8.43
N ILE A 6 3.91 -6.08 7.41
CA ILE A 6 3.87 -7.32 6.60
C ILE A 6 3.86 -6.91 5.13
N ASN A 7 4.77 -7.47 4.32
CA ASN A 7 4.87 -7.20 2.88
C ASN A 7 5.02 -8.51 2.11
N ASN A 8 3.97 -9.31 2.11
CA ASN A 8 3.86 -10.53 1.32
C ASN A 8 3.19 -10.21 -0.02
N PRO A 9 3.49 -10.96 -1.10
CA PRO A 9 2.83 -10.76 -2.41
C PRO A 9 1.30 -10.84 -2.39
N SER A 10 0.74 -11.53 -1.39
CA SER A 10 -0.71 -11.70 -1.21
C SER A 10 -1.26 -11.01 0.04
N GLU A 11 -0.41 -10.38 0.85
CA GLU A 11 -0.81 -9.76 2.12
C GLU A 11 0.10 -8.58 2.47
N LEU A 12 -0.49 -7.39 2.57
CA LEU A 12 0.22 -6.16 2.95
C LEU A 12 -0.44 -5.59 4.21
N MET A 13 0.34 -5.42 5.28
CA MET A 13 -0.08 -4.77 6.52
C MET A 13 0.79 -3.55 6.76
N ILE A 14 0.15 -2.38 6.86
CA ILE A 14 0.80 -1.10 7.12
C ILE A 14 0.24 -0.48 8.40
N ILE A 15 1.09 0.27 9.09
CA ILE A 15 0.65 1.13 10.19
C ILE A 15 0.36 2.50 9.60
N ILE A 16 -0.87 2.96 9.78
CA ILE A 16 -1.26 4.29 9.34
C ILE A 16 -0.87 5.27 10.45
N PRO A 17 -0.07 6.30 10.17
CA PRO A 17 0.30 7.30 11.16
C PRO A 17 -0.92 8.15 11.55
N ALA A 18 -0.75 9.05 12.52
CA ALA A 18 -1.79 10.00 12.89
C ALA A 18 -2.11 10.94 11.71
N LEU A 19 -3.15 10.61 10.96
CA LEU A 19 -3.69 11.44 9.88
C LEU A 19 -4.85 12.30 10.40
N PRO A 20 -5.05 13.51 9.87
CA PRO A 20 -6.24 14.30 10.14
C PRO A 20 -7.53 13.55 9.81
N VAL A 21 -8.63 13.94 10.45
CA VAL A 21 -9.96 13.41 10.14
C VAL A 21 -10.29 13.70 8.67
N GLY A 22 -10.60 12.66 7.92
CA GLY A 22 -10.76 12.78 6.49
C GLY A 22 -10.97 11.45 5.79
N THR A 23 -11.31 11.54 4.51
CA THR A 23 -11.47 10.40 3.62
C THR A 23 -10.24 10.30 2.73
N TYR A 24 -9.53 9.19 2.83
CA TYR A 24 -8.30 8.94 2.09
C TYR A 24 -8.48 7.79 1.12
N GLN A 25 -7.81 7.88 -0.03
CA GLN A 25 -7.67 6.81 -0.99
C GLN A 25 -6.31 6.15 -0.79
N LEU A 26 -6.30 4.83 -0.62
CA LEU A 26 -5.07 4.08 -0.43
C LEU A 26 -4.58 3.58 -1.80
N GLU A 27 -3.32 3.85 -2.11
CA GLU A 27 -2.68 3.43 -3.36
C GLU A 27 -1.41 2.67 -3.06
N VAL A 28 -1.29 1.46 -3.61
CA VAL A 28 -0.11 0.62 -3.47
C VAL A 28 0.69 0.70 -4.76
N THR A 29 1.87 1.30 -4.69
CA THR A 29 2.81 1.34 -5.81
C THR A 29 3.92 0.33 -5.59
N THR A 30 4.07 -0.62 -6.51
CA THR A 30 5.09 -1.66 -6.43
C THR A 30 5.77 -1.91 -7.78
N GLN A 31 7.05 -2.28 -7.73
CA GLN A 31 7.79 -2.81 -8.87
C GLN A 31 7.95 -4.34 -8.77
N PHE A 32 7.47 -4.97 -7.70
CA PHE A 32 7.61 -6.42 -7.53
C PHE A 32 6.67 -7.18 -8.47
N SER A 33 7.20 -8.17 -9.18
CA SER A 33 6.41 -9.11 -9.99
C SER A 33 6.38 -10.50 -9.37
N THR A 34 5.36 -11.29 -9.71
CA THR A 34 5.13 -12.66 -9.24
C THR A 34 6.29 -13.64 -9.44
N HIS A 35 7.27 -13.31 -10.30
CA HIS A 35 8.44 -14.14 -10.57
C HIS A 35 9.72 -13.63 -9.88
N GLY A 36 9.61 -12.74 -8.89
CA GLY A 36 10.75 -12.15 -8.19
C GLY A 36 11.56 -11.17 -9.04
N GLN A 37 11.12 -10.87 -10.26
CA GLN A 37 11.73 -9.83 -11.08
C GLN A 37 11.12 -8.46 -10.79
N LEU A 38 11.96 -7.44 -10.79
CA LEU A 38 11.51 -6.05 -10.70
C LEU A 38 11.01 -5.57 -12.08
N LEU A 39 9.83 -4.98 -12.09
CA LEU A 39 9.23 -4.36 -13.26
C LEU A 39 10.03 -3.10 -13.64
N LYS A 40 10.20 -2.88 -14.96
CA LYS A 40 10.87 -1.68 -15.48
C LYS A 40 10.19 -0.38 -15.04
N ASN A 41 8.86 -0.41 -14.95
CA ASN A 41 8.05 0.71 -14.48
C ASN A 41 7.24 0.27 -13.26
N PRO A 42 7.10 1.14 -12.24
CA PRO A 42 6.24 0.86 -11.11
C PRO A 42 4.77 0.73 -11.57
N ARG A 43 4.05 -0.18 -10.93
CA ARG A 43 2.59 -0.33 -11.10
C ARG A 43 1.91 0.13 -9.84
N THR A 44 0.86 0.92 -10.00
CA THR A 44 0.02 1.40 -8.90
C THR A 44 -1.32 0.71 -8.96
N SER A 45 -1.78 0.21 -7.81
CA SER A 45 -3.12 -0.33 -7.63
C SER A 45 -3.84 0.47 -6.56
N VAL A 46 -5.04 0.93 -6.89
CA VAL A 46 -5.89 1.70 -5.99
C VAL A 46 -6.74 0.72 -5.18
N PHE A 47 -6.79 0.93 -3.87
CA PHE A 47 -7.73 0.23 -3.02
C PHE A 47 -9.07 0.96 -3.08
N GLU A 48 -10.09 0.30 -3.64
CA GLU A 48 -11.40 0.91 -3.93
C GLU A 48 -12.15 1.37 -2.67
N LYS A 49 -11.82 0.81 -1.51
CA LYS A 49 -12.44 1.18 -0.25
C LYS A 49 -11.75 2.41 0.34
N ALA A 50 -12.53 3.47 0.47
CA ALA A 50 -12.10 4.69 1.12
C ALA A 50 -11.73 4.43 2.60
N LEU A 51 -10.56 4.93 3.00
CA LEU A 51 -10.11 4.93 4.38
C LEU A 51 -10.70 6.16 5.08
N THR A 52 -11.58 5.94 6.06
CA THR A 52 -12.11 7.01 6.90
C THR A 52 -11.32 7.08 8.20
N VAL A 53 -10.60 8.19 8.38
CA VAL A 53 -9.92 8.51 9.64
C VAL A 53 -10.90 9.34 10.49
N LYS A 54 -11.14 8.91 11.73
CA LYS A 54 -12.06 9.54 12.68
C LYS A 54 -11.29 10.17 13.84
#